data_AF-A0A7W0SQ71-F1
#
_entry.id   AF-A0A7W0SQ71-F1
#
_cell.length_a   1.000
_cell.length_b   1.000
_cell.length_c   1.000
_cell.angle_alpha   90.00
_cell.angle_beta   90.00
_cell.angle_gamma   90.00
#
_symmetry.space_group_name_H-M   'P 1'
#
loop_
_entity.id
_entity.type
_entity.pdbx_description
1 polymer ?
#
loop_
_entity_poly.entity_id
_entity_poly.type
_entity_poly.pdbx_seq_one_letter_code
_entity_poly.pdbx_strand_id
1 'polypeptide(L)' 'NQVLLRFENDDATHAVLEAVQRSGEAWMSGTTWDGRFAIRISVSNWRTSDGDVARTVAAFERAVDSG' A
#
# COMPACT_ATOMS: atom_id res chain seq x y z
N ASN A 1 1.71 -10.02 -11.47
CA ASN A 1 2.40 -10.34 -10.20
C ASN A 1 1.76 -9.58 -9.08
N GLN A 2 1.44 -10.24 -7.97
CA GLN A 2 0.85 -9.61 -6.80
C GLN A 2 1.69 -9.89 -5.56
N VAL A 3 1.73 -8.91 -4.65
CA VAL A 3 2.32 -9.05 -3.32
C VAL A 3 1.30 -8.61 -2.28
N LEU A 4 1.40 -9.20 -1.09
CA LEU A 4 0.65 -8.80 0.08
C LEU A 4 1.64 -8.21 1.08
N LEU A 5 1.28 -7.08 1.70
CA LEU A 5 2.06 -6.49 2.77
C LEU A 5 1.15 -6.12 3.94
N ARG A 6 1.74 -6.10 5.14
CA ARG A 6 1.11 -5.70 6.38
C ARG A 6 2.14 -4.95 7.21
N PHE A 7 1.66 -4.07 8.09
CA PHE A 7 2.46 -3.39 9.09
C PHE A 7 2.38 -4.14 10.42
N GLU A 8 2.92 -3.54 11.48
CA GLU A 8 3.05 -4.14 12.81
C GLU A 8 1.75 -4.82 13.27
N ASN A 9 0.62 -4.10 13.13
CA ASN A 9 -0.71 -4.59 13.44
C ASN A 9 -1.74 -4.18 12.37
N ASP A 10 -2.96 -4.69 12.52
CA ASP A 10 -4.02 -4.52 11.53
C ASP A 10 -4.55 -3.07 11.50
N ASP A 11 -4.58 -2.37 12.65
CA ASP A 11 -4.95 -0.95 12.73
C ASP A 11 -3.94 -0.06 12.01
N ALA A 12 -2.64 -0.30 12.22
CA ALA A 12 -1.57 0.38 11.49
C ALA A 12 -1.68 0.11 9.99
N THR A 13 -2.00 -1.12 9.60
CA THR A 13 -2.18 -1.48 8.20
C THR A 13 -3.38 -0.76 7.58
N HIS A 14 -4.48 -0.62 8.32
CA HIS A 14 -5.64 0.18 7.91
C HIS A 14 -5.31 1.66 7.78
N ALA A 15 -4.66 2.25 8.78
CA ALA A 15 -4.30 3.66 8.81
C ALA A 15 -3.38 4.03 7.64
N VAL A 16 -2.35 3.22 7.37
CA VAL A 16 -1.45 3.43 6.23
C VAL A 16 -2.19 3.31 4.90
N LEU A 17 -3.07 2.31 4.74
CA LEU A 17 -3.86 2.18 3.52
C LEU A 17 -4.76 3.40 3.27
N GLU A 18 -5.41 3.91 4.33
CA GLU A 18 -6.24 5.10 4.23
C GLU A 18 -5.40 6.33 3.85
N ALA A 19 -4.28 6.55 4.52
CA ALA A 19 -3.38 7.68 4.27
C ALA A 19 -2.84 7.67 2.83
N VAL A 20 -2.40 6.51 2.32
CA VAL A 20 -1.94 6.37 0.93
C VAL A 20 -3.06 6.69 -0.05
N GLN A 21 -4.27 6.15 0.13
CA GLN A 21 -5.39 6.45 -0.78
C GLN A 21 -5.81 7.92 -0.73
N ARG A 22 -5.80 8.53 0.46
CA ARG A 22 -6.07 9.97 0.63
C ARG A 22 -5.05 10.86 -0.04
N SER A 23 -3.79 10.41 -0.15
CA SER A 23 -2.75 11.15 -0.87
C SER A 23 -3.00 11.23 -2.38
N GLY A 24 -3.80 10.31 -2.94
CA GLY A 24 -4.06 10.21 -4.37
C GLY A 24 -2.92 9.60 -5.20
N GLU A 25 -1.76 9.31 -4.59
CA GLU A 25 -0.58 8.77 -5.30
C GLU A 25 -0.80 7.35 -5.81
N ALA A 26 -1.45 6.50 -5.00
CA ALA A 26 -1.71 5.11 -5.36
C ALA A 26 -3.06 4.63 -4.81
N TRP A 27 -3.73 3.79 -5.59
CA TRP A 27 -4.99 3.14 -5.23
C TRP A 27 -4.77 1.63 -5.11
N MET A 28 -5.06 1.09 -3.92
CA MET A 28 -4.83 -0.31 -3.58
C MET A 28 -5.99 -0.86 -2.75
N SER A 29 -6.20 -2.17 -2.82
CA SER A 29 -7.27 -2.82 -2.06
C SER A 29 -6.71 -3.44 -0.78
N GLY A 30 -7.40 -3.22 0.33
CA GLY A 30 -7.29 -4.08 1.51
C GLY A 30 -7.80 -5.49 1.21
N THR A 31 -7.29 -6.48 1.95
CA THR A 31 -7.71 -7.87 1.90
C THR A 31 -7.49 -8.53 3.26
N THR A 32 -8.06 -9.70 3.46
CA THR A 32 -7.79 -10.54 4.64
C THR A 32 -7.00 -11.74 4.18
N TRP A 33 -5.84 -11.95 4.78
CA TRP A 33 -4.97 -13.08 4.50
C TRP A 33 -4.46 -13.67 5.81
N ASP A 34 -4.60 -15.00 5.95
CA ASP A 34 -4.24 -15.72 7.17
C ASP A 34 -4.88 -15.12 8.44
N GLY A 35 -6.16 -14.77 8.34
CA GLY A 35 -6.92 -14.18 9.44
C GLY A 35 -6.55 -12.73 9.80
N ARG A 36 -5.67 -12.08 9.03
CA ARG A 36 -5.18 -10.72 9.30
C ARG A 36 -5.40 -9.77 8.13
N PHE A 37 -5.58 -8.50 8.43
CA PHE A 37 -5.66 -7.47 7.41
C PHE A 37 -4.32 -7.27 6.69
N ALA A 38 -4.37 -7.14 5.36
CA ALA A 38 -3.22 -6.92 4.51
C ALA A 38 -3.60 -6.00 3.33
N ILE A 39 -2.61 -5.34 2.76
CA ILE A 39 -2.77 -4.56 1.53
C ILE A 39 -2.29 -5.42 0.36
N ARG A 40 -3.12 -5.51 -0.68
CA ARG A 40 -2.78 -6.21 -1.93
C ARG A 40 -2.30 -5.22 -2.97
N ILE A 41 -1.08 -5.44 -3.45
CA ILE A 41 -0.49 -4.69 -4.56
C ILE A 41 -0.38 -5.61 -5.77
N SER A 42 -1.00 -5.21 -6.87
CA SER A 42 -0.90 -5.89 -8.15
C SER A 42 -0.18 -5.01 -9.16
N VAL A 43 1.00 -5.44 -9.61
CA VAL A 43 1.70 -4.82 -10.72
C VAL A 43 1.38 -5.62 -11.98
N SER A 44 0.56 -5.02 -12.84
CA SER A 44 -0.05 -5.71 -13.99
C SER A 44 0.11 -4.97 -15.31
N ASN A 45 0.52 -3.70 -15.31
CA ASN A 45 0.64 -2.91 -16.53
C ASN A 45 2.11 -2.76 -16.95
N TRP A 46 2.39 -3.05 -18.23
CA TRP A 46 3.69 -2.83 -18.87
C TRP A 46 4.09 -1.34 -18.95
N ARG A 47 3.14 -0.42 -18.73
CA ARG A 47 3.41 1.02 -18.58
C ARG A 47 3.87 1.44 -17.18
N THR A 48 3.87 0.55 -16.19
CA THR A 48 4.39 0.89 -14.86
C THR A 48 5.88 1.15 -14.98
N SER A 49 6.31 2.36 -14.66
CA SER A 49 7.72 2.76 -14.66
C SER A 49 8.33 2.67 -13.27
N ASP A 50 9.66 2.65 -13.20
CA ASP A 50 10.38 2.76 -11.92
C ASP A 50 9.99 4.03 -11.14
N GLY A 51 9.65 5.11 -11.86
CA GLY A 51 9.16 6.35 -11.25
C GLY A 51 7.81 6.19 -10.56
N ASP A 52 6.90 5.37 -11.12
CA ASP A 52 5.60 5.09 -10.49
C ASP A 52 5.78 4.25 -9.22
N VAL A 53 6.72 3.30 -9.26
CA VAL A 53 7.10 2.50 -8.09
C VAL A 53 7.69 3.40 -7.01
N ALA A 54 8.65 4.28 -7.36
CA ALA A 54 9.28 5.18 -6.40
C ALA A 54 8.28 6.13 -5.74
N ARG A 55 7.34 6.74 -6.50
CA ARG A 55 6.29 7.59 -5.93
C ARG A 55 5.36 6.82 -4.99
N THR A 56 5.02 5.60 -5.36
CA THR A 56 4.19 4.72 -4.53
C THR A 56 4.89 4.39 -3.21
N VAL A 57 6.16 3.97 -3.25
CA VAL A 57 6.97 3.68 -2.06
C VAL A 57 7.06 4.92 -1.16
N ALA A 58 7.37 6.08 -1.72
CA ALA A 58 7.45 7.33 -0.96
C ALA A 58 6.11 7.72 -0.32
N ALA A 59 4.96 7.39 -0.94
CA ALA A 59 3.65 7.59 -0.33
C ALA A 59 3.43 6.69 0.89
N PHE A 60 3.89 5.44 0.84
CA PHE A 60 3.87 4.54 1.99
C PHE A 60 4.80 5.02 3.11
N GLU A 61 6.01 5.47 2.79
CA GLU A 61 6.95 6.03 3.78
C GLU A 61 6.33 7.21 4.53
N ARG A 62 5.77 8.20 3.79
CA ARG A 62 5.07 9.33 4.40
C ARG A 62 3.89 8.92 5.26
N ALA A 63 3.13 7.91 4.84
CA ALA A 63 1.98 7.40 5.58
C ALA A 63 2.39 6.72 6.89
N VAL A 64 3.53 6.03 6.90
CA VAL A 64 4.09 5.41 8.11
C VAL A 64 4.63 6.46 9.08
N ASP A 65 5.33 7.49 8.59
CA ASP A 65 5.88 8.55 9.44
C ASP A 65 4.81 9.46 10.08
N SER A 66 3.58 9.43 9.54
CA SER A 66 2.47 10.28 10.00
C SER A 66 1.58 9.63 11.08
N GLY A 67 1.83 8.36 11.44
CA GLY A 67 1.04 7.59 12.41
C GLY A 67 1.87 7.16 13.62
#